data_AF-A0A7C5SK22-F1
#
_entry.id   AF-A0A7C5SK22-F1
#
_cell.length_a   1.000
_cell.length_b   1.000
_cell.length_c   1.000
_cell.angle_alpha   90.00
_cell.angle_beta   90.00
_cell.angle_gamma   90.00
#
_symmetry.space_group_name_H-M   'P 1'
#
loop_
_entity.id
_entity.type
_entity.pdbx_description
1 polymer ?
#
loop_
_entity_poly.entity_id
_entity_poly.type
_entity_poly.pdbx_seq_one_letter_code
_entity_poly.pdbx_strand_id
1 'polypeptide(L)'
;MAESLGEKTEDATPRKLEQARERGQVAKSQDLTGAVSLAAGTVLILVYGSVVFERLGGLMRAVFENEIAGAPLDGRDPMATFMDAMTRAAVLVVPVLVVA
;
A
#
# COMPACT_ATOMS: atom_id res chain seq x y z
N MET A 1 4.87 29.34 -35.44
CA MET A 1 3.71 29.92 -36.13
C MET A 1 2.60 30.02 -35.12
N ALA A 2 2.31 31.23 -34.67
CA ALA A 2 1.25 31.53 -33.73
C ALA A 2 -0.04 31.74 -34.53
N GLU A 3 -0.97 30.80 -34.41
CA GLU A 3 -2.37 31.03 -34.78
C GLU A 3 -3.23 30.64 -33.59
N SER A 4 -3.33 31.56 -32.63
CA SER A 4 -4.41 31.58 -31.65
C SER A 4 -5.70 31.97 -32.38
N LEU A 5 -6.28 31.02 -33.11
CA LEU A 5 -7.66 31.12 -33.60
C LEU A 5 -8.56 31.24 -32.36
N GLY A 6 -9.23 32.39 -32.23
CA GLY A 6 -9.87 32.87 -31.01
C GLY A 6 -10.61 31.82 -30.20
N GLU A 7 -10.52 31.94 -28.88
CA GLU A 7 -11.31 31.17 -27.94
C GLU A 7 -12.78 31.27 -28.34
N LYS A 8 -13.33 30.17 -28.87
CA LYS A 8 -14.75 30.09 -29.18
C LYS A 8 -15.49 30.14 -27.85
N THR A 9 -16.14 31.27 -27.59
CA THR A 9 -16.93 31.53 -26.38
C THR A 9 -18.29 30.83 -26.38
N GLU A 10 -18.64 30.18 -27.51
CA GLU A 10 -19.90 29.47 -27.73
C GLU A 10 -19.72 27.97 -27.50
N ASP A 11 -20.71 27.36 -26.86
CA ASP A 11 -20.71 25.92 -26.61
C ASP A 11 -20.66 25.11 -27.91
N ALA A 12 -20.01 23.95 -27.85
CA ALA A 12 -19.93 23.05 -28.98
C ALA A 12 -21.32 22.49 -29.32
N THR A 13 -21.72 22.60 -30.59
CA THR A 13 -22.98 22.01 -31.07
C THR A 13 -22.99 20.48 -30.92
N PRO A 14 -24.18 19.84 -30.79
CA PRO A 14 -24.29 18.39 -30.57
C PRO A 14 -23.51 17.57 -31.61
N ARG A 15 -23.58 17.95 -32.89
CA ARG A 15 -22.86 17.31 -34.00
C ARG A 15 -21.33 17.42 -33.88
N LYS A 16 -20.81 18.51 -33.31
CA LYS A 16 -19.36 18.65 -33.05
C LYS A 16 -18.90 17.78 -31.89
N LEU A 17 -19.71 17.66 -30.83
CA LEU A 17 -19.42 16.79 -29.69
C LEU A 17 -19.40 15.32 -30.10
N GLU A 18 -20.33 14.89 -30.95
CA GLU A 18 -20.39 13.53 -31.48
C GLU A 18 -19.16 13.21 -32.33
N GLN A 19 -18.77 14.09 -33.25
CA GLN A 19 -17.52 13.94 -34.02
C GLN A 19 -16.26 13.94 -33.14
N ALA A 20 -16.23 14.70 -32.05
CA ALA A 20 -15.12 14.69 -31.12
C ALA A 20 -15.01 13.32 -30.41
N ARG A 21 -16.14 12.75 -29.98
CA ARG A 21 -16.20 11.39 -29.40
C ARG A 21 -15.81 10.31 -30.41
N GLU A 22 -16.29 10.38 -31.65
CA GLU A 22 -15.90 9.46 -32.75
C GLU A 22 -14.39 9.50 -33.03
N ARG A 23 -13.76 10.67 -32.88
CA ARG A 23 -12.30 10.85 -33.00
C ARG A 23 -11.54 10.46 -31.72
N GLY A 24 -12.22 9.91 -30.71
CA GLY A 24 -11.62 9.51 -29.43
C GLY A 24 -11.26 10.68 -28.50
N GLN A 25 -11.69 11.90 -28.81
CA GLN A 25 -11.51 13.08 -27.97
C GLN A 25 -12.57 13.08 -26.85
N VAL A 26 -12.46 12.11 -25.95
CA VAL A 26 -13.24 12.05 -24.72
C VAL A 26 -12.52 12.77 -23.59
N ALA A 27 -13.27 13.43 -22.72
CA ALA A 27 -12.70 14.05 -21.53
C ALA A 27 -12.07 12.97 -20.64
N LYS A 28 -10.76 13.10 -20.39
CA LYS A 28 -10.04 12.27 -19.42
C LYS A 28 -9.74 13.15 -18.21
N SER A 29 -10.17 12.71 -17.03
CA SER A 29 -9.81 13.40 -15.79
C SER A 29 -8.33 13.13 -15.50
N GLN A 30 -7.55 14.20 -15.32
CA GLN A 30 -6.12 14.11 -15.02
C GLN A 30 -5.88 13.53 -13.61
N ASP A 31 -6.79 13.78 -12.68
CA ASP A 31 -6.65 13.39 -11.26
C ASP A 31 -7.33 12.07 -10.91
N LEU A 32 -8.09 11.47 -11.84
CA LEU A 32 -8.87 10.25 -11.58
C LEU A 32 -7.98 9.10 -11.08
N THR A 33 -6.80 8.93 -11.66
CA THR A 33 -5.85 7.91 -11.23
C THR A 33 -5.42 8.12 -9.77
N GLY A 34 -5.13 9.36 -9.39
CA GLY A 34 -4.76 9.71 -8.03
C GLY A 34 -5.91 9.45 -7.05
N ALA A 35 -7.11 9.89 -7.40
CA ALA A 35 -8.31 9.69 -6.59
C ALA A 35 -8.62 8.19 -6.36
N VAL A 36 -8.54 7.38 -7.42
CA VAL A 36 -8.74 5.92 -7.33
C VAL A 36 -7.67 5.27 -6.48
N SER A 37 -6.41 5.69 -6.62
CA SER A 37 -5.30 5.14 -5.82
C SER A 37 -5.46 5.43 -4.33
N LEU A 38 -5.86 6.66 -3.98
CA LEU A 38 -6.14 7.07 -2.61
C LEU A 38 -7.32 6.31 -2.01
N ALA A 39 -8.40 6.17 -2.78
CA ALA A 39 -9.57 5.41 -2.36
C ALA A 39 -9.22 3.93 -2.11
N ALA A 40 -8.46 3.31 -3.02
CA ALA A 40 -8.03 1.93 -2.90
C ALA A 40 -7.16 1.71 -1.65
N GLY A 41 -6.16 2.58 -1.41
CA GLY A 41 -5.33 2.51 -0.22
C GLY A 41 -6.13 2.67 1.07
N THR A 42 -7.11 3.58 1.08
CA THR A 42 -7.99 3.80 2.23
C THR A 42 -8.83 2.56 2.54
N VAL A 43 -9.45 1.95 1.52
CA VAL A 43 -10.23 0.72 1.68
C VAL A 43 -9.35 -0.42 2.20
N LEU A 44 -8.13 -0.55 1.67
CA LEU A 44 -7.19 -1.58 2.11
C LEU A 44 -6.84 -1.43 3.59
N ILE A 45 -6.59 -0.20 4.06
CA ILE A 45 -6.35 0.07 5.49
C ILE A 45 -7.58 -0.25 6.32
N LEU A 46 -8.79 0.11 5.88
CA LEU A 46 -10.02 -0.17 6.63
C LEU A 46 -10.30 -1.67 6.78
N VAL A 47 -10.02 -2.46 5.74
CA VAL A 47 -10.29 -3.90 5.74
C VAL A 47 -9.19 -4.70 6.45
N TYR A 48 -7.92 -4.34 6.24
CA TYR A 48 -6.77 -5.12 6.74
C TYR A 48 -6.08 -4.51 7.95
N GLY A 49 -6.41 -3.27 8.33
CA GLY A 49 -5.75 -2.56 9.42
C GLY A 49 -5.86 -3.27 10.76
N SER A 50 -7.03 -3.84 11.08
CA SER A 50 -7.23 -4.62 12.30
C SER A 50 -6.35 -5.88 12.35
N VAL A 51 -6.31 -6.64 11.26
CA VAL A 51 -5.50 -7.87 11.16
C VAL A 51 -4.01 -7.55 11.32
N VAL A 52 -3.53 -6.48 10.67
CA VAL A 52 -2.15 -6.03 10.79
C VAL A 52 -1.84 -5.61 12.24
N PHE A 53 -2.74 -4.83 12.85
CA PHE A 53 -2.57 -4.35 14.21
C PHE A 53 -2.58 -5.49 15.24
N GLU A 54 -3.48 -6.45 15.10
CA GLU A 54 -3.57 -7.63 15.97
C GLU A 54 -2.31 -8.50 15.87
N ARG A 55 -1.80 -8.73 14.66
CA ARG A 55 -0.58 -9.52 14.46
C ARG A 55 0.66 -8.83 15.01
N LEU A 56 0.81 -7.53 14.76
CA LEU A 56 1.91 -6.74 15.30
C LEU A 56 1.84 -6.67 16.84
N GLY A 57 0.65 -6.45 17.39
CA GLY A 57 0.42 -6.47 18.83
C GLY A 57 0.73 -7.82 19.46
N GLY A 58 0.32 -8.92 18.81
CA GLY A 58 0.64 -10.28 19.22
C GLY A 58 2.15 -10.55 19.25
N LEU A 59 2.88 -10.10 18.22
CA LEU A 59 4.34 -10.22 18.17
C LEU A 59 5.00 -9.42 19.31
N MET A 60 4.56 -8.19 19.55
CA MET A 60 5.09 -7.37 20.65
C MET A 60 4.87 -8.05 22.00
N ARG A 61 3.66 -8.54 22.27
CA ARG A 61 3.37 -9.29 23.51
C ARG A 61 4.24 -10.53 23.63
N ALA A 62 4.34 -11.32 22.58
CA ALA A 62 5.12 -12.56 22.59
C ALA A 62 6.64 -12.31 22.81
N VAL A 63 7.16 -11.15 22.38
CA VAL A 63 8.53 -10.70 22.68
C VAL A 63 8.67 -10.23 24.13
N PHE A 64 7.73 -9.44 24.64
CA PHE A 64 7.83 -8.85 25.98
C PHE A 64 7.42 -9.78 27.13
N GLU A 65 6.49 -10.72 26.87
CA GLU A 65 5.97 -11.69 27.83
C GLU A 65 6.81 -12.97 27.87
N ASN A 66 7.94 -13.00 27.15
CA ASN A 66 8.89 -14.12 27.15
C ASN A 66 8.28 -15.46 26.69
N GLU A 67 7.16 -15.45 25.95
CA GLU A 67 6.57 -16.68 25.38
C GLU A 67 7.36 -17.20 24.17
N ILE A 68 8.04 -16.31 23.41
CA ILE A 68 8.93 -16.71 22.31
C ILE A 68 10.23 -17.31 22.85
N ALA A 69 10.68 -16.84 24.02
CA ALA A 69 11.83 -17.34 24.75
C ALA A 69 11.36 -18.34 25.80
N GLY A 70 10.92 -19.52 25.35
CA GLY A 70 10.65 -20.68 26.21
C GLY A 70 11.87 -21.23 26.97
N ALA A 71 12.96 -20.47 27.06
CA ALA A 71 14.06 -20.72 27.95
C ALA A 71 14.00 -19.66 29.06
N PRO A 72 14.00 -20.05 30.35
CA PRO A 72 14.52 -19.15 31.37
C PRO A 72 15.84 -18.61 30.84
N LEU A 73 16.11 -17.32 31.01
CA LEU A 73 17.45 -16.76 30.85
C LEU A 73 18.36 -17.31 31.99
N ASP A 74 18.34 -18.62 32.20
CA ASP A 74 19.28 -19.35 33.01
C ASP A 74 20.50 -19.52 32.13
N GLY A 75 21.61 -18.92 32.55
CA GLY A 75 22.83 -18.68 31.78
C GLY A 75 23.64 -19.92 31.44
N ARG A 76 22.98 -21.03 31.05
CA ARG A 76 23.62 -22.29 30.67
C ARG A 76 24.10 -22.32 29.23
N ASP A 77 23.52 -21.53 28.31
CA ASP A 77 24.08 -21.42 26.95
C ASP A 77 23.65 -20.13 26.20
N PRO A 78 24.33 -19.00 26.45
CA PRO A 78 24.02 -17.71 25.81
C PRO A 78 24.09 -17.75 24.27
N MET A 79 24.94 -18.63 23.72
CA MET A 79 25.16 -18.72 22.28
C MET A 79 23.97 -19.40 21.57
N ALA A 80 23.38 -20.42 22.20
CA ALA A 80 22.20 -21.11 21.66
C ALA A 80 20.97 -20.18 21.62
N THR A 81 20.73 -19.42 22.68
CA THR A 81 19.63 -18.43 22.74
C THR A 81 19.82 -17.30 21.72
N PHE A 82 21.06 -16.86 21.50
CA PHE A 82 21.38 -15.86 20.49
C PHE A 82 21.12 -16.35 19.06
N MET A 83 21.52 -17.58 18.74
CA MET A 83 21.31 -18.17 17.41
C MET A 83 19.82 -18.45 17.10
N ASP A 84 19.04 -18.84 18.11
CA ASP A 84 17.58 -19.00 17.96
C ASP A 84 16.90 -17.64 17.71
N ALA A 85 17.28 -16.60 18.47
CA ALA A 85 16.79 -15.25 18.26
C ALA A 85 17.09 -14.73 16.84
N MET A 86 18.30 -14.98 16.34
CA MET A 86 18.71 -14.61 14.98
C MET A 86 17.89 -15.31 13.89
N THR A 87 17.60 -16.59 14.06
CA THR A 87 16.84 -17.37 13.08
C THR A 87 15.38 -16.93 13.04
N ARG A 88 14.78 -16.63 14.20
CA ARG A 88 13.41 -16.12 14.30
C ARG A 88 13.27 -14.71 13.73
N ALA A 89 14.26 -13.84 13.97
CA ALA A 89 14.32 -12.52 13.36
C ALA A 89 14.41 -12.61 11.83
N ALA A 90 15.17 -13.56 11.28
CA ALA A 90 15.28 -13.77 9.85
C ALA A 90 13.94 -14.18 9.22
N VAL A 91 13.21 -15.12 9.84
CA VAL A 91 11.89 -15.57 9.34
C VAL A 91 10.84 -14.45 9.37
N LEU A 92 10.98 -13.48 10.27
CA LEU A 92 10.12 -12.29 10.33
C LEU A 92 10.32 -11.33 9.15
N VAL A 93 11.53 -11.27 8.60
CA VAL A 93 11.88 -10.39 7.48
C VAL A 93 11.52 -11.04 6.13
N VAL A 94 11.48 -12.37 6.05
CA VAL A 94 11.18 -13.13 4.81
C VAL A 94 9.86 -12.70 4.14
N PRO A 95 8.71 -12.58 4.83
CA PRO A 95 7.45 -12.17 4.19
C PRO A 95 7.52 -10.75 3.61
N VAL A 96 8.27 -9.85 4.25
CA VAL A 96 8.44 -8.47 3.79
C VAL A 96 9.26 -8.43 2.51
N LEU A 97 10.28 -9.28 2.40
CA LEU A 97 11.10 -9.42 1.19
C LEU A 97 10.40 -10.15 0.04
N VAL A 98 9.43 -11.02 0.33
CA VAL A 98 8.64 -11.73 -0.71
C VAL A 98 7.55 -10.84 -1.30
N VAL A 99 7.10 -9.83 -0.56
CA VAL A 99 6.06 -8.88 -0.99
C VAL A 99 6.64 -7.62 -1.63
N ALA A 100 7.91 -7.31 -1.37
CA ALA A 100 8.68 -6.23 -2.02
C ALA A 100 9.23 -6.65 -3.38
#